data_AF-A0A836HTE8-F1
#
_entry.id   AF-A0A836HTE8-F1
#
_cell.length_a   1.000
_cell.length_b   1.000
_cell.length_c   1.000
_cell.angle_alpha   90.00
_cell.angle_beta   90.00
_cell.angle_gamma   90.00
#
_symmetry.space_group_name_H-M   'P 1'
#
loop_
_entity.id
_entity.type
_entity.pdbx_description
1 polymer ?
#
loop_
_entity_poly.entity_id
_entity_poly.type
_entity_poly.pdbx_seq_one_letter_code
_entity_poly.pdbx_strand_id
1 'polypeptide(L)'
;MRTAIRKASQAPEAVGALRCQSRFITRLYTSYFKGELFPNQLVRPRERLPRGVSLAAARRAQQPAAPCSSGSEKPAPAASPEAVVWEDVDSTDLVHMNEQNRAVNAEVNLASRRPYVPLGEVAKMELQGDYLTEGGLHQEALEYYGVVAKAYELAYPKDHPQVAGIRVKLAGAFRRTGRLESSKANCEAALQMLDNAAQPPVELIVEALFELGLTLGAMRDANAGTVFEEAVTLVDTFHNSGQSHKMLRLLPRLGRRFNLNFEEKFLYFSPFDYDRVFALADECLEKAEAFYQARGDRAGVMRVLQQRKELIDKKFFNMRDFAGRIHTMRGHWKRRAQALTNAPTPDELLRYSPTIHQVHRDFKYELNAPIGREKEVQPGVNRVVQDMGNPYRRSGLRSRRMLRDAEKNFEKYIRANAFEA
;
A
#
# COMPACT_ATOMS: atom_id res chain seq x y z
N MET A 1 -48.89 -19.85 -50.56
CA MET A 1 -48.67 -20.74 -51.72
C MET A 1 -48.00 -22.03 -51.25
N ARG A 2 -48.71 -23.14 -51.43
CA ARG A 2 -48.28 -24.55 -51.51
C ARG A 2 -47.48 -25.17 -50.35
N THR A 3 -48.25 -25.71 -49.42
CA THR A 3 -48.02 -27.01 -48.75
C THR A 3 -47.92 -28.16 -49.78
N ALA A 4 -46.87 -28.97 -49.73
CA ALA A 4 -46.84 -30.31 -50.34
C ALA A 4 -45.78 -31.21 -49.65
N ILE A 5 -46.29 -32.03 -48.74
CA ILE A 5 -45.93 -33.41 -48.41
C ILE A 5 -44.75 -34.02 -49.19
N ARG A 6 -43.72 -34.46 -48.46
CA ARG A 6 -43.06 -35.76 -48.74
C ARG A 6 -42.78 -36.49 -47.43
N LYS A 7 -43.54 -37.55 -47.23
CA LYS A 7 -43.40 -38.58 -46.20
C LYS A 7 -41.98 -39.16 -46.27
N ALA A 8 -41.24 -39.09 -45.16
CA ALA A 8 -40.12 -39.98 -44.92
C ALA A 8 -40.65 -41.15 -44.06
N SER A 9 -40.39 -42.34 -44.58
CA SER A 9 -40.71 -43.67 -44.08
C SER A 9 -40.25 -43.94 -42.64
N GLN A 10 -41.00 -44.79 -41.96
CA GLN A 10 -40.72 -45.31 -40.62
C GLN A 10 -39.54 -46.31 -40.61
N ALA A 11 -38.66 -46.11 -39.61
CA ALA A 11 -37.82 -47.02 -38.80
C ALA A 11 -36.81 -47.98 -39.48
N PRO A 12 -35.61 -48.18 -38.87
CA PRO A 12 -35.54 -49.17 -37.78
C PRO A 12 -34.75 -48.72 -36.53
N GLU A 13 -35.27 -49.17 -35.39
CA GLU A 13 -34.55 -49.80 -34.27
C GLU A 13 -33.24 -49.17 -33.75
N ALA A 14 -33.39 -48.52 -32.59
CA ALA A 14 -32.60 -48.75 -31.39
C ALA A 14 -31.12 -49.17 -31.59
N VAL A 15 -30.26 -48.20 -31.91
CA VAL A 15 -28.97 -48.13 -31.21
C VAL A 15 -29.14 -47.05 -30.16
N GLY A 16 -29.13 -47.48 -28.90
CA GLY A 16 -29.21 -46.60 -27.74
C GLY A 16 -28.03 -45.63 -27.72
N ALA A 17 -28.13 -44.55 -28.48
CA ALA A 17 -27.36 -43.35 -28.22
C ALA A 17 -27.85 -42.87 -26.86
N LEU A 18 -27.08 -43.18 -25.82
CA LEU A 18 -27.15 -42.50 -24.54
C LEU A 18 -27.07 -41.01 -24.83
N ARG A 19 -28.23 -40.36 -25.05
CA ARG A 19 -28.37 -38.91 -24.97
C ARG A 19 -27.94 -38.60 -23.56
N CYS A 20 -26.68 -38.21 -23.40
CA CYS A 20 -26.20 -37.61 -22.17
C CYS A 20 -27.11 -36.41 -21.94
N GLN A 21 -28.14 -36.60 -21.11
CA GLN A 21 -28.97 -35.51 -20.63
C GLN A 21 -27.97 -34.52 -20.06
N SER A 22 -27.93 -33.31 -20.62
CA SER A 22 -27.10 -32.23 -20.10
C SER A 22 -27.59 -31.97 -18.67
N ARG A 23 -26.94 -32.61 -17.69
CA ARG A 23 -27.30 -32.44 -16.29
C ARG A 23 -26.99 -30.99 -15.94
N PHE A 24 -28.02 -30.19 -15.73
CA PHE A 24 -27.89 -28.88 -15.13
C PHE A 24 -27.59 -29.10 -13.64
N ILE A 25 -26.30 -29.14 -13.31
CA ILE A 25 -25.84 -29.28 -11.92
C ILE A 25 -25.77 -27.88 -11.32
N THR A 26 -26.68 -27.57 -10.38
CA THR A 26 -26.62 -26.37 -9.53
C THR A 26 -26.08 -26.74 -8.15
N ARG A 27 -25.40 -25.78 -7.49
CA ARG A 27 -24.93 -25.95 -6.11
C ARG A 27 -26.02 -25.48 -5.14
N LEU A 28 -26.55 -26.36 -4.30
CA LEU A 28 -27.55 -26.02 -3.27
C LEU A 28 -26.93 -25.50 -1.97
N TYR A 29 -25.63 -25.69 -1.76
CA TYR A 29 -24.90 -25.31 -0.55
C TYR A 29 -25.50 -25.84 0.77
N THR A 30 -26.17 -26.99 0.74
CA THR A 30 -26.78 -27.63 1.92
C THR A 30 -25.77 -28.26 2.87
N SER A 31 -24.69 -28.83 2.35
CA SER A 31 -23.55 -29.34 3.13
C SER A 31 -22.49 -28.27 3.28
N TYR A 32 -21.59 -28.44 4.26
CA TYR A 32 -20.43 -27.56 4.45
C TYR A 32 -19.67 -27.36 3.12
N PHE A 33 -19.56 -26.10 2.71
CA PHE A 33 -18.83 -25.69 1.52
C PHE A 33 -17.58 -24.92 1.92
N LYS A 34 -16.41 -25.45 1.58
CA LYS A 34 -15.14 -24.77 1.83
C LYS A 34 -15.01 -23.55 0.92
N GLY A 35 -14.67 -22.40 1.50
CA GLY A 35 -14.41 -21.17 0.75
C GLY A 35 -13.32 -21.33 -0.31
N GLU A 36 -13.46 -20.63 -1.43
CA GLU A 36 -12.50 -20.63 -2.52
C GLU A 36 -11.36 -19.62 -2.21
N LEU A 37 -10.12 -19.99 -2.57
CA LEU A 37 -8.97 -19.10 -2.42
C LEU A 37 -9.01 -18.05 -3.54
N PHE A 38 -9.13 -16.79 -3.17
CA PHE A 38 -9.26 -15.69 -4.12
C PHE A 38 -8.28 -14.54 -3.80
N PRO A 39 -7.72 -13.83 -4.82
CA PRO A 39 -6.69 -12.81 -4.58
C PRO A 39 -7.10 -11.64 -3.68
N ASN A 40 -8.40 -11.42 -3.47
CA ASN A 40 -8.87 -10.40 -2.53
C ASN A 40 -8.59 -10.72 -1.06
N GLN A 41 -8.27 -11.98 -0.73
CA GLN A 41 -7.94 -12.45 0.61
C GLN A 41 -6.47 -12.20 0.99
N LEU A 42 -5.70 -11.50 0.15
CA LEU A 42 -4.31 -11.17 0.44
C LEU A 42 -4.18 -10.31 1.70
N VAL A 43 -3.25 -10.69 2.58
CA VAL A 43 -2.96 -9.93 3.81
C VAL A 43 -2.29 -8.63 3.42
N ARG A 44 -2.94 -7.51 3.72
CA ARG A 44 -2.43 -6.18 3.40
C ARG A 44 -1.53 -5.66 4.50
N PRO A 45 -0.39 -5.04 4.15
CA PRO A 45 0.40 -4.31 5.14
C PRO A 45 -0.38 -3.08 5.62
N ARG A 46 -0.21 -2.72 6.89
CA ARG A 46 -0.67 -1.44 7.41
C ARG A 46 0.31 -0.35 7.04
N GLU A 47 -0.20 0.76 6.55
CA GLU A 47 0.60 1.95 6.26
C GLU A 47 1.04 2.63 7.56
N ARG A 48 2.30 3.07 7.59
CA ARG A 48 2.94 3.64 8.78
C ARG A 48 3.62 4.95 8.43
N LEU A 49 3.72 5.82 9.43
CA LEU A 49 4.52 7.03 9.30
C LEU A 49 5.99 6.70 9.02
N PRO A 50 6.69 7.49 8.18
CA PRO A 50 8.13 7.34 7.96
C PRO A 50 8.93 7.50 9.26
N ARG A 51 10.06 6.80 9.37
CA ARG A 51 10.97 6.96 10.51
C ARG A 51 11.52 8.39 10.53
N GLY A 52 11.54 9.02 11.70
CA GLY A 52 12.06 10.37 11.90
C GLY A 52 11.02 11.50 11.78
N VAL A 53 9.82 11.21 11.29
CA VAL A 53 8.69 12.14 11.37
C VAL A 53 7.92 11.83 12.66
N SER A 54 7.82 12.78 13.58
CA SER A 54 6.88 12.67 14.72
C SER A 54 5.52 13.21 14.31
N LEU A 55 4.44 12.70 14.91
CA LEU A 55 3.09 13.19 14.63
C LEU A 55 2.93 14.65 15.09
N ALA A 56 3.58 15.06 16.18
CA ALA A 56 3.65 16.43 16.63
C ALA A 56 4.34 17.34 15.60
N ALA A 57 5.42 16.91 14.96
CA ALA A 57 6.05 17.65 13.88
C ALA A 57 5.16 17.71 12.62
N ALA A 58 4.54 16.59 12.25
CA ALA A 58 3.61 16.53 11.12
C ALA A 58 2.41 17.48 11.30
N ARG A 59 1.92 17.63 12.54
CA ARG A 59 0.88 18.60 12.90
C ARG A 59 1.39 20.04 12.97
N ARG A 60 2.59 20.27 13.52
CA ARG A 60 3.18 21.62 13.66
C ARG A 60 3.60 22.25 12.34
N ALA A 61 4.06 21.47 11.38
CA ALA A 61 4.39 21.96 10.03
C ALA A 61 3.17 22.62 9.31
N GLN A 62 1.98 22.54 9.91
CA GLN A 62 0.71 22.96 9.34
C GLN A 62 0.04 24.12 10.11
N GLN A 63 0.57 24.57 11.25
CA GLN A 63 0.16 25.83 11.86
C GLN A 63 0.84 27.00 11.13
N PRO A 64 0.12 28.07 10.73
CA PRO A 64 0.78 29.24 10.15
C PRO A 64 1.78 29.77 11.18
N ALA A 65 3.02 29.96 10.77
CA ALA A 65 4.08 30.48 11.64
C ALA A 65 3.58 31.76 12.34
N ALA A 66 3.48 31.73 13.66
CA ALA A 66 3.43 32.95 14.44
C ALA A 66 4.68 33.79 14.08
N PRO A 67 4.61 35.13 14.05
CA PRO A 67 5.77 35.96 13.77
C PRO A 67 6.79 35.78 14.91
N CYS A 68 7.73 34.87 14.73
CA CYS A 68 8.88 34.74 15.61
C CYS A 68 9.70 36.01 15.47
N SER A 69 9.74 36.80 16.55
CA SER A 69 10.72 37.85 16.74
C SER A 69 12.12 37.26 16.55
N SER A 70 12.91 37.93 15.72
CA SER A 70 14.30 37.58 15.42
C SER A 70 15.16 37.76 16.67
N GLY A 71 15.21 36.75 17.53
CA GLY A 71 16.28 36.51 18.49
C GLY A 71 17.37 35.70 17.81
N SER A 72 18.56 36.28 17.67
CA SER A 72 19.73 35.66 17.09
C SER A 72 20.19 34.44 17.89
N GLU A 73 19.79 33.24 17.48
CA GLU A 73 20.38 32.00 17.96
C GLU A 73 21.38 31.48 16.92
N LYS A 74 22.61 31.25 17.40
CA LYS A 74 23.76 30.79 16.62
C LYS A 74 23.45 29.41 16.00
N PRO A 75 23.90 29.15 14.76
CA PRO A 75 23.75 27.83 14.17
C PRO A 75 24.54 26.80 14.97
N ALA A 76 23.85 25.74 15.42
CA ALA A 76 24.48 24.55 15.97
C ALA A 76 25.45 23.94 14.94
N PRO A 77 26.61 23.40 15.36
CA PRO A 77 27.58 22.84 14.43
C PRO A 77 26.99 21.60 13.75
N ALA A 78 27.20 21.53 12.44
CA ALA A 78 26.87 20.38 11.61
C ALA A 78 27.50 19.12 12.20
N ALA A 79 26.66 18.13 12.52
CA ALA A 79 27.12 16.78 12.82
C ALA A 79 27.88 16.27 11.59
N SER A 80 29.18 16.03 11.75
CA SER A 80 30.00 15.30 10.80
C SER A 80 29.38 13.93 10.52
N PRO A 81 29.40 13.43 9.28
CA PRO A 81 28.91 12.08 9.00
C PRO A 81 29.76 11.08 9.80
N GLU A 82 29.11 10.27 10.62
CA GLU A 82 29.75 9.12 11.26
C GLU A 82 30.43 8.29 10.17
N ALA A 83 31.74 8.12 10.30
CA ALA A 83 32.52 7.25 9.44
C ALA A 83 32.00 5.82 9.60
N VAL A 84 31.28 5.34 8.60
CA VAL A 84 30.95 3.91 8.49
C VAL A 84 32.28 3.19 8.26
N VAL A 85 32.77 2.51 9.29
CA VAL A 85 33.96 1.66 9.22
C VAL A 85 33.53 0.32 8.62
N TRP A 86 34.05 0.01 7.43
CA TRP A 86 33.80 -1.25 6.71
C TRP A 86 34.87 -2.28 7.08
N GLU A 87 34.90 -2.68 8.35
CA GLU A 87 35.71 -3.83 8.78
C GLU A 87 34.77 -5.01 8.97
N ASP A 88 34.49 -5.72 7.87
CA ASP A 88 34.11 -7.15 7.83
C ASP A 88 33.76 -7.56 6.38
N VAL A 89 34.72 -7.41 5.47
CA VAL A 89 34.59 -7.86 4.07
C VAL A 89 35.23 -9.23 3.82
N ASP A 90 35.94 -9.81 4.79
CA ASP A 90 36.72 -11.05 4.59
C ASP A 90 36.21 -12.29 5.35
N SER A 91 35.01 -12.26 5.96
CA SER A 91 34.43 -13.46 6.58
C SER A 91 33.71 -14.36 5.56
N THR A 92 34.45 -14.87 4.59
CA THR A 92 34.02 -16.06 3.83
C THR A 92 34.41 -17.30 4.61
N ASP A 93 33.54 -17.79 5.48
CA ASP A 93 33.59 -19.16 6.00
C ASP A 93 32.20 -19.59 6.48
N LEU A 94 31.39 -20.09 5.54
CA LEU A 94 30.12 -20.77 5.82
C LEU A 94 30.23 -22.25 5.45
N VAL A 95 31.15 -22.98 6.06
CA VAL A 95 31.03 -24.43 6.25
C VAL A 95 31.86 -24.84 7.47
N HIS A 96 31.21 -25.08 8.62
CA HIS A 96 31.45 -26.25 9.48
C HIS A 96 30.47 -26.23 10.67
N MET A 97 29.56 -27.20 10.64
CA MET A 97 28.71 -27.63 11.76
C MET A 97 29.56 -28.28 12.85
N ASN A 98 29.35 -27.94 14.14
CA ASN A 98 28.88 -28.87 15.19
C ASN A 98 29.09 -28.37 16.65
N GLU A 99 27.96 -28.31 17.36
CA GLU A 99 27.69 -29.02 18.64
C GLU A 99 28.49 -28.77 19.94
N GLN A 100 29.37 -27.78 20.07
CA GLN A 100 30.14 -27.61 21.33
C GLN A 100 30.07 -26.26 22.06
N ASN A 101 28.93 -25.55 21.98
CA ASN A 101 28.64 -24.43 22.89
C ASN A 101 27.18 -24.45 23.42
N ARG A 102 26.79 -25.58 24.04
CA ARG A 102 25.60 -25.67 24.91
C ARG A 102 25.93 -25.33 26.37
N ALA A 103 26.71 -24.28 26.59
CA ALA A 103 26.96 -23.72 27.91
C ALA A 103 26.57 -22.23 27.89
N VAL A 104 25.32 -21.97 28.27
CA VAL A 104 24.79 -20.72 28.82
C VAL A 104 25.44 -19.42 28.31
N ASN A 105 25.30 -19.15 27.01
CA ASN A 105 25.29 -17.76 26.56
C ASN A 105 23.87 -17.24 26.80
N ALA A 106 23.71 -16.48 27.88
CA ALA A 106 22.47 -15.79 28.20
C ALA A 106 21.96 -15.02 26.97
N GLU A 107 20.67 -15.17 26.71
CA GLU A 107 19.93 -14.73 25.54
C GLU A 107 19.99 -13.19 25.36
N VAL A 108 20.96 -12.66 24.62
CA VAL A 108 21.13 -11.20 24.44
C VAL A 108 20.05 -10.56 23.53
N ASN A 109 19.15 -11.33 22.91
CA ASN A 109 18.12 -10.78 22.01
C ASN A 109 16.76 -11.50 22.06
N LEU A 110 16.32 -12.04 23.19
CA LEU A 110 14.89 -12.36 23.35
C LEU A 110 14.15 -11.11 23.82
N ALA A 111 13.18 -10.65 23.01
CA ALA A 111 12.26 -9.59 23.42
C ALA A 111 11.74 -9.88 24.83
N SER A 112 11.82 -8.88 25.73
CA SER A 112 11.42 -8.99 27.13
C SER A 112 10.11 -9.78 27.24
N ARG A 113 10.13 -10.91 27.96
CA ARG A 113 8.98 -11.81 28.08
C ARG A 113 7.78 -11.02 28.60
N ARG A 114 6.77 -10.84 27.75
CA ARG A 114 5.53 -10.16 28.14
C ARG A 114 4.82 -10.96 29.23
N PRO A 115 4.15 -10.31 30.19
CA PRO A 115 3.35 -11.02 31.17
C PRO A 115 2.21 -11.78 30.47
N TYR A 116 1.86 -12.94 31.02
CA TYR A 116 0.74 -13.71 30.49
C TYR A 116 -0.58 -13.01 30.80
N VAL A 117 -1.35 -12.76 29.74
CA VAL A 117 -2.72 -12.23 29.80
C VAL A 117 -3.56 -13.07 28.83
N PRO A 118 -4.80 -13.48 29.18
CA PRO A 118 -5.67 -14.26 28.30
C PRO A 118 -6.24 -13.41 27.16
N LEU A 119 -5.38 -13.01 26.21
CA LEU A 119 -5.72 -12.10 25.12
C LEU A 119 -6.90 -12.58 24.24
N GLY A 120 -7.11 -13.90 24.14
CA GLY A 120 -8.25 -14.46 23.41
C GLY A 120 -9.59 -14.16 24.07
N GLU A 121 -9.67 -14.14 25.40
CA GLU A 121 -10.89 -13.77 26.13
C GLU A 121 -11.09 -12.26 26.16
N VAL A 122 -9.99 -11.52 26.34
CA VAL A 122 -9.99 -10.05 26.28
C VAL A 122 -10.47 -9.56 24.92
N ALA A 123 -10.05 -10.20 23.82
CA ALA A 123 -10.52 -9.86 22.47
C ALA A 123 -12.02 -10.17 22.27
N LYS A 124 -12.56 -11.23 22.90
CA LYS A 124 -14.02 -11.50 22.89
C LYS A 124 -14.78 -10.39 23.62
N MET A 125 -14.27 -9.92 24.75
CA MET A 125 -14.85 -8.79 25.49
C MET A 125 -14.76 -7.49 24.69
N GLU A 126 -13.65 -7.24 24.01
CA GLU A 126 -13.50 -6.08 23.12
C GLU A 126 -14.53 -6.11 21.99
N LEU A 127 -14.66 -7.25 21.31
CA LEU A 127 -15.64 -7.46 20.24
C LEU A 127 -17.08 -7.27 20.75
N GLN A 128 -17.39 -7.75 21.95
CA GLN A 128 -18.69 -7.52 22.57
C GLN A 128 -18.93 -6.04 22.86
N GLY A 129 -17.91 -5.31 23.33
CA GLY A 129 -17.97 -3.85 23.51
C GLY A 129 -18.23 -3.10 22.20
N ASP A 130 -17.60 -3.53 21.10
CA ASP A 130 -17.84 -3.00 19.76
C ASP A 130 -19.30 -3.24 19.32
N TYR A 131 -19.83 -4.46 19.47
CA TYR A 131 -21.23 -4.77 19.16
C TYR A 131 -22.23 -3.95 19.98
N LEU A 132 -21.97 -3.76 21.28
CA LEU A 132 -22.83 -2.94 22.14
C LEU A 132 -22.79 -1.46 21.74
N THR A 133 -21.61 -0.97 21.33
CA THR A 133 -21.44 0.39 20.83
C THR A 133 -22.22 0.63 19.55
N GLU A 134 -22.13 -0.30 18.59
CA GLU A 134 -22.91 -0.27 17.35
C GLU A 134 -24.41 -0.41 17.62
N GLY A 135 -24.80 -1.20 18.62
CA GLY A 135 -26.19 -1.40 19.06
C GLY A 135 -26.78 -0.26 19.89
N GLY A 136 -26.00 0.78 20.24
CA GLY A 136 -26.48 1.94 21.01
C GLY A 136 -26.37 1.83 22.54
N LEU A 137 -25.88 0.71 23.08
CA LEU A 137 -25.73 0.48 24.52
C LEU A 137 -24.37 1.00 25.03
N HIS A 138 -24.23 2.32 25.04
CA HIS A 138 -22.93 2.97 25.26
C HIS A 138 -22.37 2.83 26.69
N GLN A 139 -23.24 2.70 27.70
CA GLN A 139 -22.81 2.56 29.08
C GLN A 139 -22.19 1.19 29.35
N GLU A 140 -22.81 0.13 28.84
CA GLU A 140 -22.27 -1.24 28.96
C GLU A 140 -20.97 -1.37 28.17
N ALA A 141 -20.93 -0.83 26.94
CA ALA A 141 -19.71 -0.83 26.12
C ALA A 141 -18.52 -0.16 26.83
N LEU A 142 -18.77 0.95 27.53
CA LEU A 142 -17.74 1.65 28.29
C LEU A 142 -17.10 0.77 29.37
N GLU A 143 -17.90 -0.05 30.05
CA GLU A 143 -17.42 -0.98 31.08
C GLU A 143 -16.55 -2.08 30.46
N TYR A 144 -16.99 -2.67 29.36
CA TYR A 144 -16.20 -3.65 28.60
C TYR A 144 -14.87 -3.06 28.13
N TYR A 145 -14.88 -1.86 27.53
CA TYR A 145 -13.65 -1.20 27.10
C TYR A 145 -12.71 -0.86 28.27
N GLY A 146 -13.24 -0.49 29.44
CA GLY A 146 -12.44 -0.24 30.63
C GLY A 146 -11.68 -1.49 31.11
N VAL A 147 -12.36 -2.65 31.12
CA VAL A 147 -11.73 -3.94 31.48
C VAL A 147 -10.66 -4.32 30.45
N VAL A 148 -10.97 -4.22 29.16
CA VAL A 148 -10.05 -4.54 28.06
C VAL A 148 -8.83 -3.61 28.07
N ALA A 149 -9.02 -2.31 28.26
CA ALA A 149 -7.92 -1.34 28.31
C ALA A 149 -6.93 -1.69 29.42
N LYS A 150 -7.42 -2.02 30.62
CA LYS A 150 -6.57 -2.43 31.74
C LYS A 150 -5.80 -3.73 31.47
N ALA A 151 -6.44 -4.69 30.79
CA ALA A 151 -5.78 -5.92 30.38
C ALA A 151 -4.68 -5.66 29.32
N TYR A 152 -4.92 -4.76 28.36
CA TYR A 152 -3.94 -4.38 27.34
C TYR A 152 -2.78 -3.56 27.90
N GLU A 153 -3.02 -2.68 28.87
CA GLU A 153 -1.95 -1.95 29.58
C GLU A 153 -1.03 -2.88 30.37
N LEU A 154 -1.56 -4.01 30.88
CA LEU A 154 -0.74 -5.04 31.50
C LEU A 154 0.02 -5.90 30.46
N ALA A 155 -0.63 -6.24 29.35
CA ALA A 155 -0.08 -7.16 28.35
C ALA A 155 1.00 -6.54 27.45
N TYR A 156 0.86 -5.25 27.14
CA TYR A 156 1.69 -4.55 26.16
C TYR A 156 2.62 -3.52 26.81
N PRO A 157 3.80 -3.26 26.21
CA PRO A 157 4.67 -2.19 26.68
C PRO A 157 4.00 -0.81 26.51
N LYS A 158 4.54 0.19 27.19
CA LYS A 158 4.13 1.59 27.02
C LYS A 158 4.22 2.00 25.55
N ASP A 159 3.32 2.87 25.11
CA ASP A 159 3.22 3.38 23.74
C ASP A 159 2.94 2.34 22.64
N HIS A 160 2.44 1.15 23.02
CA HIS A 160 2.05 0.14 22.04
C HIS A 160 0.76 0.52 21.28
N PRO A 161 0.68 0.32 19.95
CA PRO A 161 -0.45 0.77 19.13
C PRO A 161 -1.79 0.14 19.52
N GLN A 162 -1.80 -1.08 20.07
CA GLN A 162 -3.06 -1.69 20.55
C GLN A 162 -3.59 -1.00 21.82
N VAL A 163 -2.70 -0.48 22.68
CA VAL A 163 -3.11 0.29 23.87
C VAL A 163 -3.65 1.66 23.44
N ALA A 164 -3.02 2.30 22.44
CA ALA A 164 -3.55 3.51 21.84
C ALA A 164 -4.94 3.27 21.20
N GLY A 165 -5.09 2.18 20.43
CA GLY A 165 -6.36 1.83 19.77
C GLY A 165 -7.52 1.61 20.74
N ILE A 166 -7.32 0.85 21.82
CA ILE A 166 -8.38 0.65 22.82
C ILE A 166 -8.72 1.95 23.56
N ARG A 167 -7.74 2.83 23.80
CA ARG A 167 -7.99 4.16 24.40
C ARG A 167 -8.84 5.04 23.49
N VAL A 168 -8.64 4.97 22.16
CA VAL A 168 -9.49 5.68 21.19
C VAL A 168 -10.93 5.16 21.24
N LYS A 169 -11.14 3.83 21.27
CA LYS A 169 -12.48 3.24 21.44
C LYS A 169 -13.15 3.68 22.75
N LEU A 170 -12.38 3.67 23.83
CA LEU A 170 -12.82 4.09 25.16
C LEU A 170 -13.19 5.59 25.16
N ALA A 171 -12.41 6.44 24.49
CA ALA A 171 -12.76 7.84 24.29
C ALA A 171 -14.10 7.99 23.55
N GLY A 172 -14.33 7.23 22.48
CA GLY A 172 -15.60 7.23 21.77
C GLY A 172 -16.78 6.81 22.65
N ALA A 173 -16.61 5.81 23.52
CA ALA A 173 -17.63 5.41 24.49
C ALA A 173 -17.89 6.49 25.56
N PHE A 174 -16.85 7.16 26.08
CA PHE A 174 -17.01 8.30 26.99
C PHE A 174 -17.76 9.46 26.35
N ARG A 175 -17.48 9.78 25.08
CA ARG A 175 -18.19 10.82 24.35
C ARG A 175 -19.68 10.50 24.27
N ARG A 176 -20.02 9.27 23.88
CA ARG A 176 -21.42 8.82 23.70
C ARG A 176 -22.20 8.73 25.02
N THR A 177 -21.51 8.57 26.15
CA THR A 177 -22.11 8.63 27.50
C THR A 177 -22.13 10.03 28.12
N GLY A 178 -21.68 11.06 27.38
CA GLY A 178 -21.71 12.47 27.81
C GLY A 178 -20.50 12.91 28.65
N ARG A 179 -19.52 12.04 28.88
CA ARG A 179 -18.30 12.36 29.66
C ARG A 179 -17.22 12.95 28.75
N LEU A 180 -17.48 14.16 28.24
CA LEU A 180 -16.68 14.79 27.18
C LEU A 180 -15.23 15.09 27.60
N GLU A 181 -15.00 15.58 28.82
CA GLU A 181 -13.65 15.88 29.32
C GLU A 181 -12.78 14.61 29.40
N SER A 182 -13.35 13.52 29.93
CA SER A 182 -12.67 12.22 29.97
C SER A 182 -12.40 11.67 28.57
N SER A 183 -13.31 11.89 27.63
CA SER A 183 -13.12 11.50 26.23
C SER A 183 -11.94 12.25 25.60
N LYS A 184 -11.92 13.58 25.71
CA LYS A 184 -10.84 14.43 25.22
C LYS A 184 -9.48 14.02 25.80
N ALA A 185 -9.40 13.82 27.11
CA ALA A 185 -8.18 13.39 27.78
C ALA A 185 -7.65 12.03 27.25
N ASN A 186 -8.54 11.09 26.95
CA ASN A 186 -8.16 9.80 26.37
C ASN A 186 -7.68 9.92 24.92
N CYS A 187 -8.31 10.77 24.10
CA CYS A 187 -7.85 11.06 22.74
C CYS A 187 -6.46 11.71 22.75
N GLU A 188 -6.24 12.72 23.60
CA GLU A 188 -4.95 13.39 23.73
C GLU A 188 -3.86 12.43 24.23
N ALA A 189 -4.17 11.58 25.21
CA ALA A 189 -3.25 10.56 25.68
C ALA A 189 -2.93 9.52 24.58
N ALA A 190 -3.92 9.11 23.77
CA ALA A 190 -3.68 8.20 22.66
C ALA A 190 -2.79 8.83 21.57
N LEU A 191 -3.00 10.11 21.25
CA LEU A 191 -2.15 10.85 20.30
C LEU A 191 -0.71 10.99 20.83
N GLN A 192 -0.53 11.27 22.13
CA GLN A 192 0.80 11.31 22.75
C GLN A 192 1.51 9.95 22.70
N MET A 193 0.78 8.85 22.90
CA MET A 193 1.34 7.49 22.75
C MET A 193 1.76 7.22 21.30
N LEU A 194 0.97 7.66 20.32
CA LEU A 194 1.30 7.54 18.90
C LEU A 194 2.47 8.43 18.50
N ASP A 195 2.63 9.59 19.13
CA ASP A 195 3.79 10.48 18.97
C ASP A 195 5.10 9.83 19.43
N ASN A 196 5.05 9.12 20.57
CA ASN A 196 6.20 8.42 21.13
C ASN A 196 6.56 7.14 20.35
N ALA A 197 5.62 6.59 19.59
CA ALA A 197 5.85 5.40 18.79
C ALA A 197 6.75 5.72 17.57
N ALA A 198 7.73 4.87 17.29
CA ALA A 198 8.68 5.12 16.19
C ALA A 198 8.05 5.10 14.78
N GLN A 199 7.00 4.28 14.58
CA GLN A 199 6.29 4.12 13.29
C GLN A 199 4.81 3.79 13.54
N PRO A 200 4.01 4.79 13.98
CA PRO A 200 2.59 4.61 14.23
C PRO A 200 1.84 4.32 12.90
N PRO A 201 0.82 3.45 12.92
CA PRO A 201 -0.01 3.21 11.73
C PRO A 201 -0.89 4.43 11.45
N VAL A 202 -0.95 4.84 10.18
CA VAL A 202 -1.70 6.04 9.74
C VAL A 202 -3.18 5.92 10.07
N GLU A 203 -3.75 4.72 9.94
CA GLU A 203 -5.14 4.42 10.29
C GLU A 203 -5.50 4.79 11.73
N LEU A 204 -4.68 4.41 12.71
CA LEU A 204 -4.96 4.73 14.11
C LEU A 204 -4.79 6.22 14.42
N ILE A 205 -3.89 6.90 13.71
CA ILE A 205 -3.72 8.35 13.85
C ILE A 205 -4.97 9.07 13.37
N VAL A 206 -5.45 8.73 12.17
CA VAL A 206 -6.64 9.33 11.57
C VAL A 206 -7.86 9.05 12.44
N GLU A 207 -8.00 7.82 12.95
CA GLU A 207 -9.09 7.45 13.86
C GLU A 207 -9.03 8.24 15.19
N ALA A 208 -7.86 8.42 15.78
CA ALA A 208 -7.68 9.20 17.00
C ALA A 208 -8.01 10.69 16.78
N LEU A 209 -7.60 11.26 15.65
CA LEU A 209 -7.93 12.64 15.28
C LEU A 209 -9.42 12.81 14.97
N PHE A 210 -10.03 11.83 14.31
CA PHE A 210 -11.46 11.81 14.03
C PHE A 210 -12.27 11.81 15.33
N GLU A 211 -11.93 10.92 16.26
CA GLU A 211 -12.57 10.86 17.57
C GLU A 211 -12.33 12.15 18.37
N LEU A 212 -11.14 12.74 18.31
CA LEU A 212 -10.88 14.07 18.88
C LEU A 212 -11.77 15.15 18.25
N GLY A 213 -11.87 15.23 16.92
CA GLY A 213 -12.71 16.21 16.23
C GLY A 213 -14.19 16.11 16.62
N LEU A 214 -14.70 14.89 16.73
CA LEU A 214 -16.07 14.62 17.19
C LEU A 214 -16.28 15.03 18.66
N THR A 215 -15.30 14.80 19.55
CA THR A 215 -15.39 15.24 20.96
C THR A 215 -15.41 16.76 21.07
N LEU A 216 -14.54 17.46 20.34
CA LEU A 216 -14.50 18.92 20.29
C LEU A 216 -15.81 19.48 19.71
N GLY A 217 -16.38 18.83 18.69
CA GLY A 217 -17.68 19.18 18.14
C GLY A 217 -18.80 19.07 19.18
N ALA A 218 -18.81 18.00 19.98
CA ALA A 218 -19.76 17.83 21.09
C ALA A 218 -19.58 18.87 22.21
N MET A 219 -18.34 19.29 22.47
CA MET A 219 -18.01 20.39 23.39
C MET A 219 -18.33 21.79 22.82
N ARG A 220 -18.71 21.88 21.53
CA ARG A 220 -18.92 23.13 20.77
C ARG A 220 -17.67 23.98 20.59
N ASP A 221 -16.49 23.35 20.63
CA ASP A 221 -15.22 24.02 20.42
C ASP A 221 -15.05 24.49 18.97
N ALA A 222 -14.35 25.61 18.78
CA ALA A 222 -14.08 26.19 17.46
C ALA A 222 -13.16 25.34 16.58
N ASN A 223 -12.32 24.52 17.20
CA ASN A 223 -11.22 23.79 16.56
C ASN A 223 -11.65 22.44 15.96
N ALA A 224 -12.92 22.02 16.10
CA ALA A 224 -13.35 20.71 15.60
C ALA A 224 -13.13 20.58 14.08
N GLY A 225 -13.49 21.61 13.31
CA GLY A 225 -13.28 21.64 11.85
C GLY A 225 -11.81 21.52 11.44
N THR A 226 -10.91 22.21 12.15
CA THR A 226 -9.47 22.19 11.82
C THR A 226 -8.85 20.82 12.08
N VAL A 227 -9.29 20.10 13.12
CA VAL A 227 -8.80 18.75 13.42
C VAL A 227 -9.21 17.74 12.33
N PHE A 228 -10.40 17.88 11.74
CA PHE A 228 -10.79 17.05 10.59
C PHE A 228 -9.94 17.35 9.35
N GLU A 229 -9.66 18.63 9.08
CA GLU A 229 -8.76 19.02 7.99
C GLU A 229 -7.34 18.49 8.23
N GLU A 230 -6.81 18.58 9.46
CA GLU A 230 -5.51 17.99 9.87
C GLU A 230 -5.43 16.48 9.60
N ALA A 231 -6.52 15.74 9.84
CA ALA A 231 -6.55 14.31 9.58
C ALA A 231 -6.43 14.00 8.07
N VAL A 232 -7.10 14.80 7.24
CA VAL A 232 -7.11 14.62 5.78
C VAL A 232 -5.78 15.04 5.16
N THR A 233 -5.15 16.11 5.64
CA THR A 233 -3.80 16.50 5.17
C THR A 233 -2.75 15.42 5.49
N LEU A 234 -2.86 14.76 6.65
CA LEU A 234 -2.02 13.60 6.97
C LEU A 234 -2.24 12.43 6.01
N VAL A 235 -3.49 12.17 5.61
CA VAL A 235 -3.80 11.16 4.61
C VAL A 235 -3.16 11.55 3.27
N ASP A 236 -3.38 12.77 2.78
CA ASP A 236 -2.84 13.21 1.48
C ASP A 236 -1.30 13.16 1.40
N THR A 237 -0.61 13.37 2.52
CA THR A 237 0.86 13.39 2.58
C THR A 237 1.49 12.00 2.72
N PHE A 238 0.91 11.12 3.55
CA PHE A 238 1.54 9.85 3.92
C PHE A 238 0.83 8.59 3.40
N HIS A 239 -0.44 8.67 2.99
CA HIS A 239 -1.21 7.52 2.53
C HIS A 239 -0.96 7.19 1.05
N ASN A 240 -0.80 5.90 0.71
CA ASN A 240 -0.74 5.45 -0.68
C ASN A 240 -2.12 5.00 -1.15
N SER A 241 -2.82 5.92 -1.82
CA SER A 241 -4.18 5.67 -2.29
C SER A 241 -4.32 4.50 -3.28
N GLY A 242 -3.25 4.07 -3.95
CA GLY A 242 -3.28 2.97 -4.92
C GLY A 242 -3.04 1.58 -4.33
N GLN A 243 -2.40 1.49 -3.16
CA GLN A 243 -1.92 0.21 -2.63
C GLN A 243 -3.04 -0.79 -2.31
N SER A 244 -4.21 -0.30 -1.87
CA SER A 244 -5.36 -1.14 -1.53
C SER A 244 -5.88 -1.99 -2.69
N HIS A 245 -5.80 -1.49 -3.93
CA HIS A 245 -6.35 -2.15 -5.12
C HIS A 245 -5.29 -2.74 -6.06
N LYS A 246 -4.01 -2.74 -5.67
CA LYS A 246 -2.90 -3.23 -6.50
C LYS A 246 -3.14 -4.63 -7.07
N MET A 247 -3.62 -5.54 -6.24
CA MET A 247 -3.90 -6.94 -6.63
C MET A 247 -5.34 -7.18 -7.10
N LEU A 248 -6.22 -6.18 -6.97
CA LEU A 248 -7.64 -6.27 -7.30
C LEU A 248 -7.93 -5.77 -8.71
N ARG A 249 -7.15 -4.78 -9.18
CA ARG A 249 -7.38 -4.03 -10.41
C ARG A 249 -7.45 -4.90 -11.68
N LEU A 250 -6.62 -5.93 -11.78
CA LEU A 250 -6.56 -6.80 -12.97
C LEU A 250 -7.48 -8.03 -12.89
N LEU A 251 -8.20 -8.23 -11.77
CA LEU A 251 -9.06 -9.40 -11.57
C LEU A 251 -10.16 -9.58 -12.62
N PRO A 252 -10.79 -8.52 -13.16
CA PRO A 252 -11.74 -8.64 -14.28
C PRO A 252 -11.21 -9.40 -15.50
N ARG A 253 -9.88 -9.48 -15.67
CA ARG A 253 -9.24 -10.21 -16.79
C ARG A 253 -9.25 -11.72 -16.62
N LEU A 254 -9.55 -12.22 -15.41
CA LEU A 254 -9.68 -13.67 -15.15
C LEU A 254 -10.94 -14.26 -15.78
N GLY A 255 -12.00 -13.45 -15.90
CA GLY A 255 -13.27 -13.86 -16.50
C GLY A 255 -13.09 -14.33 -17.94
N ARG A 256 -13.33 -15.62 -18.20
CA ARG A 256 -13.17 -16.22 -19.55
C ARG A 256 -14.49 -16.44 -20.28
N ARG A 257 -15.62 -16.34 -19.61
CA ARG A 257 -16.95 -16.57 -20.19
C ARG A 257 -17.72 -15.25 -20.29
N PHE A 258 -18.60 -15.15 -21.28
CA PHE A 258 -19.43 -13.96 -21.50
C PHE A 258 -20.94 -14.24 -21.38
N ASN A 259 -21.41 -15.46 -21.68
CA ASN A 259 -22.84 -15.77 -21.63
C ASN A 259 -23.31 -16.18 -20.22
N LEU A 260 -22.48 -16.94 -19.50
CA LEU A 260 -22.71 -17.40 -18.12
C LEU A 260 -21.45 -17.11 -17.31
N ASN A 261 -21.62 -16.81 -16.03
CA ASN A 261 -20.53 -16.41 -15.11
C ASN A 261 -19.76 -15.17 -15.61
N PHE A 262 -20.47 -14.19 -16.19
CA PHE A 262 -19.85 -12.98 -16.73
C PHE A 262 -19.54 -11.96 -15.64
N GLU A 263 -20.09 -12.12 -14.44
CA GLU A 263 -19.78 -11.32 -13.25
C GLU A 263 -18.29 -11.35 -12.91
N GLU A 264 -17.56 -12.42 -13.26
CA GLU A 264 -16.10 -12.49 -13.14
C GLU A 264 -15.38 -11.35 -13.90
N LYS A 265 -16.00 -10.80 -14.96
CA LYS A 265 -15.47 -9.66 -15.73
C LYS A 265 -15.88 -8.29 -15.15
N PHE A 266 -16.77 -8.27 -14.18
CA PHE A 266 -17.31 -7.06 -13.57
C PHE A 266 -17.15 -7.07 -12.04
N LEU A 267 -16.19 -7.85 -11.54
CA LEU A 267 -15.85 -7.87 -10.11
C LEU A 267 -15.50 -6.47 -9.65
N TYR A 268 -16.21 -6.02 -8.62
CA TYR A 268 -16.02 -4.73 -7.99
C TYR A 268 -15.72 -4.94 -6.51
N PHE A 269 -14.72 -4.23 -6.02
CA PHE A 269 -14.34 -4.21 -4.61
C PHE A 269 -14.44 -2.77 -4.15
N SER A 270 -15.27 -2.52 -3.13
CA SER A 270 -15.49 -1.17 -2.64
C SER A 270 -14.24 -0.65 -1.93
N PRO A 271 -13.81 0.60 -2.19
CA PRO A 271 -12.69 1.16 -1.45
C PRO A 271 -12.98 1.31 0.04
N PHE A 272 -14.24 1.44 0.45
CA PHE A 272 -14.63 1.54 1.85
C PHE A 272 -14.33 0.26 2.66
N ASP A 273 -14.39 -0.92 2.03
CA ASP A 273 -14.07 -2.20 2.70
C ASP A 273 -12.56 -2.48 2.67
N TYR A 274 -11.90 -2.03 1.60
CA TYR A 274 -10.50 -2.35 1.34
C TYR A 274 -9.51 -1.31 1.85
N ASP A 275 -10.00 -0.15 2.27
CA ASP A 275 -9.18 0.97 2.69
C ASP A 275 -9.88 1.77 3.79
N ARG A 276 -9.66 1.35 5.04
CA ARG A 276 -10.28 1.99 6.20
C ARG A 276 -9.78 3.42 6.42
N VAL A 277 -8.53 3.72 6.04
CA VAL A 277 -7.98 5.08 6.11
C VAL A 277 -8.77 6.02 5.22
N PHE A 278 -9.07 5.58 3.99
CA PHE A 278 -9.92 6.31 3.06
C PHE A 278 -11.34 6.52 3.60
N ALA A 279 -11.96 5.50 4.19
CA ALA A 279 -13.29 5.63 4.79
C ALA A 279 -13.32 6.63 5.96
N LEU A 280 -12.33 6.55 6.86
CA LEU A 280 -12.19 7.50 7.98
C LEU A 280 -11.97 8.93 7.49
N ALA A 281 -11.16 9.14 6.46
CA ALA A 281 -10.93 10.45 5.88
C ALA A 281 -12.21 11.02 5.21
N ASP A 282 -13.00 10.18 4.56
CA ASP A 282 -14.30 10.57 4.00
C ASP A 282 -15.29 11.00 5.10
N GLU A 283 -15.35 10.25 6.21
CA GLU A 283 -16.15 10.61 7.39
C GLU A 283 -15.67 11.91 8.05
N CYS A 284 -14.35 12.12 8.18
CA CYS A 284 -13.79 13.39 8.66
C CYS A 284 -14.31 14.58 7.84
N LEU A 285 -14.28 14.47 6.51
CA LEU A 285 -14.73 15.54 5.62
C LEU A 285 -16.25 15.75 5.70
N GLU A 286 -17.03 14.68 5.83
CA GLU A 286 -18.48 14.80 6.07
C GLU A 286 -18.80 15.57 7.36
N LYS A 287 -18.10 15.24 8.45
CA LYS A 287 -18.31 15.92 9.74
C LYS A 287 -17.81 17.36 9.71
N ALA A 288 -16.72 17.64 8.99
CA ALA A 288 -16.25 19.00 8.76
C ALA A 288 -17.26 19.83 7.95
N GLU A 289 -17.84 19.25 6.90
CA GLU A 289 -18.87 19.89 6.08
C GLU A 289 -20.08 20.29 6.96
N ALA A 290 -20.62 19.34 7.73
CA ALA A 290 -21.75 19.60 8.62
C ALA A 290 -21.42 20.70 9.66
N PHE A 291 -20.18 20.69 10.17
CA PHE A 291 -19.71 21.71 11.11
C PHE A 291 -19.64 23.11 10.50
N TYR A 292 -19.11 23.26 9.28
CA TYR A 292 -19.04 24.56 8.60
C TYR A 292 -20.42 25.04 8.12
N GLN A 293 -21.29 24.13 7.68
CA GLN A 293 -22.68 24.43 7.35
C GLN A 293 -23.43 24.99 8.55
N ALA A 294 -23.30 24.39 9.72
CA ALA A 294 -23.92 24.87 10.96
C ALA A 294 -23.46 26.28 11.36
N ARG A 295 -22.25 26.70 10.95
CA ARG A 295 -21.69 28.04 11.20
C ARG A 295 -21.98 29.04 10.09
N GLY A 296 -22.54 28.61 8.96
CA GLY A 296 -22.74 29.45 7.78
C GLY A 296 -21.44 29.79 7.03
N ASP A 297 -20.34 29.09 7.26
CA ASP A 297 -19.08 29.29 6.54
C ASP A 297 -19.11 28.60 5.16
N ARG A 298 -19.56 29.33 4.15
CA ARG A 298 -19.63 28.83 2.77
C ARG A 298 -18.25 28.50 2.18
N ALA A 299 -17.20 29.24 2.57
CA ALA A 299 -15.87 29.03 2.04
C ALA A 299 -15.27 27.72 2.56
N GLY A 300 -15.46 27.44 3.86
CA GLY A 300 -15.10 26.15 4.47
C GLY A 300 -15.80 24.97 3.82
N VAL A 301 -17.11 25.06 3.61
CA VAL A 301 -17.90 23.99 2.95
C VAL A 301 -17.38 23.67 1.54
N MET A 302 -17.12 24.70 0.72
CA MET A 302 -16.62 24.50 -0.63
C MET A 302 -15.24 23.82 -0.64
N ARG A 303 -14.35 24.20 0.27
CA ARG A 303 -13.01 23.61 0.40
C ARG A 303 -13.07 22.13 0.77
N VAL A 304 -13.86 21.79 1.79
CA VAL A 304 -14.03 20.42 2.27
C VAL A 304 -14.65 19.53 1.20
N LEU A 305 -15.67 20.02 0.49
CA LEU A 305 -16.30 19.27 -0.60
C LEU A 305 -15.35 19.05 -1.79
N GLN A 306 -14.52 20.04 -2.12
CA GLN A 306 -13.48 19.89 -3.15
C GLN A 306 -12.47 18.81 -2.75
N GLN A 307 -11.96 18.85 -1.53
CA GLN A 307 -11.03 17.83 -1.01
C GLN A 307 -11.68 16.44 -1.00
N ARG A 308 -12.95 16.32 -0.57
CA ARG A 308 -13.68 15.05 -0.56
C ARG A 308 -13.83 14.48 -1.97
N LYS A 309 -14.14 15.35 -2.95
CA LYS A 309 -14.18 14.99 -4.37
C LYS A 309 -12.81 14.54 -4.89
N GLU A 310 -11.75 15.27 -4.60
CA GLU A 310 -10.41 14.91 -5.05
C GLU A 310 -9.94 13.57 -4.45
N LEU A 311 -10.27 13.33 -3.18
CA LEU A 311 -9.95 12.10 -2.47
C LEU A 311 -10.64 10.88 -3.12
N ILE A 312 -11.93 10.98 -3.43
CA ILE A 312 -12.67 9.91 -4.14
C ILE A 312 -12.19 9.76 -5.59
N ASP A 313 -11.87 10.85 -6.29
CA ASP A 313 -11.37 10.82 -7.66
C ASP A 313 -9.99 10.13 -7.74
N LYS A 314 -9.07 10.44 -6.82
CA LYS A 314 -7.77 9.74 -6.68
C LYS A 314 -7.97 8.24 -6.47
N LYS A 315 -8.93 7.84 -5.63
CA LYS A 315 -9.23 6.43 -5.38
C LYS A 315 -9.78 5.75 -6.63
N PHE A 316 -10.76 6.35 -7.31
CA PHE A 316 -11.30 5.81 -8.55
C PHE A 316 -10.26 5.72 -9.67
N PHE A 317 -9.40 6.72 -9.80
CA PHE A 317 -8.31 6.73 -10.76
C PHE A 317 -7.39 5.52 -10.57
N ASN A 318 -7.01 5.20 -9.33
CA ASN A 318 -6.20 4.03 -9.03
C ASN A 318 -6.91 2.69 -9.25
N MET A 319 -8.24 2.67 -9.20
CA MET A 319 -9.05 1.49 -9.56
C MET A 319 -9.28 1.34 -11.06
N ARG A 320 -8.96 2.35 -11.89
CA ARG A 320 -9.20 2.26 -13.34
C ARG A 320 -8.31 1.20 -13.99
N ASP A 321 -8.90 0.46 -14.91
CA ASP A 321 -8.20 -0.40 -15.87
C ASP A 321 -8.98 -0.45 -17.18
N PHE A 322 -8.29 -0.76 -18.27
CA PHE A 322 -8.95 -0.97 -19.56
C PHE A 322 -9.46 -2.40 -19.69
N ALA A 323 -10.60 -2.57 -20.36
CA ALA A 323 -11.12 -3.90 -20.65
C ALA A 323 -10.14 -4.71 -21.51
N GLY A 324 -9.97 -5.98 -21.15
CA GLY A 324 -9.26 -6.95 -21.97
C GLY A 324 -10.19 -7.58 -23.03
N ARG A 325 -10.09 -8.90 -23.20
CA ARG A 325 -11.00 -9.63 -24.09
C ARG A 325 -12.42 -9.68 -23.52
N ILE A 326 -13.39 -9.17 -24.29
CA ILE A 326 -14.81 -9.13 -23.92
C ILE A 326 -15.46 -10.52 -24.07
N HIS A 327 -15.43 -11.09 -25.26
CA HIS A 327 -16.10 -12.36 -25.54
C HIS A 327 -15.41 -13.58 -24.93
N THR A 328 -16.14 -14.70 -24.93
CA THR A 328 -15.68 -15.98 -24.40
C THR A 328 -14.32 -16.40 -24.98
N MET A 329 -13.43 -16.86 -24.11
CA MET A 329 -12.15 -17.47 -24.42
C MET A 329 -12.17 -18.93 -23.97
N ARG A 330 -11.85 -19.85 -24.87
CA ARG A 330 -11.69 -21.28 -24.56
C ARG A 330 -10.20 -21.58 -24.33
N GLY A 331 -9.87 -22.43 -23.36
CA GLY A 331 -8.49 -22.79 -23.05
C GLY A 331 -7.70 -21.70 -22.30
N HIS A 332 -6.40 -21.59 -22.61
CA HIS A 332 -5.44 -20.58 -22.13
C HIS A 332 -5.45 -20.29 -20.61
N TRP A 333 -5.72 -21.30 -19.78
CA TRP A 333 -5.81 -21.14 -18.32
C TRP A 333 -4.50 -20.66 -17.67
N LYS A 334 -3.34 -20.94 -18.29
CA LYS A 334 -2.02 -20.48 -17.83
C LYS A 334 -1.86 -18.96 -17.87
N ARG A 335 -2.70 -18.21 -18.62
CA ARG A 335 -2.66 -16.74 -18.67
C ARG A 335 -2.98 -16.06 -17.33
N ARG A 336 -3.59 -16.77 -16.38
CA ARG A 336 -3.80 -16.26 -15.02
C ARG A 336 -2.50 -15.81 -14.35
N ALA A 337 -1.37 -16.45 -14.68
CA ALA A 337 -0.06 -16.07 -14.12
C ALA A 337 0.43 -14.70 -14.62
N GLN A 338 -0.02 -14.24 -15.78
CA GLN A 338 0.28 -12.90 -16.29
C GLN A 338 -0.68 -11.85 -15.70
N ALA A 339 -1.93 -12.23 -15.44
CA ALA A 339 -2.94 -11.35 -14.85
C ALA A 339 -2.69 -11.11 -13.35
N LEU A 340 -2.29 -12.14 -12.62
CA LEU A 340 -2.01 -12.08 -11.18
C LEU A 340 -0.53 -11.77 -10.94
N THR A 341 -0.18 -10.49 -11.11
CA THR A 341 1.18 -9.97 -10.95
C THR A 341 1.16 -8.71 -10.09
N ASN A 342 2.33 -8.26 -9.66
CA ASN A 342 2.53 -6.97 -8.98
C ASN A 342 2.43 -5.82 -9.99
N ALA A 343 1.31 -5.72 -10.71
CA ALA A 343 1.11 -4.71 -11.72
C ALA A 343 1.22 -3.32 -11.08
N PRO A 344 2.01 -2.39 -11.66
CA PRO A 344 2.14 -1.06 -11.11
C PRO A 344 0.76 -0.38 -11.09
N THR A 345 0.46 0.29 -9.97
CA THR A 345 -0.73 1.13 -9.86
C THR A 345 -0.49 2.43 -10.63
N PRO A 346 -1.55 3.13 -11.06
CA PRO A 346 -1.40 4.44 -11.70
C PRO A 346 -0.58 5.42 -10.85
N ASP A 347 -0.79 5.44 -9.54
CA ASP A 347 -0.02 6.28 -8.60
C ASP A 347 1.48 5.92 -8.60
N GLU A 348 1.83 4.63 -8.40
CA GLU A 348 3.24 4.20 -8.44
C GLU A 348 3.90 4.47 -9.79
N LEU A 349 3.17 4.26 -10.89
CA LEU A 349 3.68 4.48 -12.25
C LEU A 349 4.02 5.95 -12.50
N LEU A 350 3.20 6.86 -12.00
CA LEU A 350 3.42 8.31 -12.15
C LEU A 350 4.52 8.81 -11.20
N ARG A 351 4.55 8.32 -9.95
CA ARG A 351 5.58 8.69 -8.96
C ARG A 351 6.97 8.21 -9.35
N TYR A 352 7.09 6.95 -9.75
CA TYR A 352 8.36 6.31 -10.10
C TYR A 352 8.54 6.21 -11.62
N SER A 353 8.06 7.22 -12.36
CA SER A 353 8.34 7.34 -13.78
C SER A 353 9.86 7.33 -14.00
N PRO A 354 10.40 6.54 -14.94
CA PRO A 354 11.84 6.38 -15.13
C PRO A 354 12.57 7.68 -15.54
N THR A 355 11.82 8.72 -15.92
CA THR A 355 12.36 10.05 -16.22
C THR A 355 12.55 10.91 -14.96
N ILE A 356 11.70 10.72 -13.94
CA ILE A 356 11.73 11.47 -12.67
C ILE A 356 12.56 10.68 -11.65
N HIS A 357 12.16 9.44 -11.37
CA HIS A 357 12.90 8.52 -10.54
C HIS A 357 13.82 7.68 -11.43
N GLN A 358 14.93 8.29 -11.83
CA GLN A 358 15.88 7.67 -12.75
C GLN A 358 16.48 6.41 -12.15
N VAL A 359 16.70 5.42 -13.03
CA VAL A 359 17.41 4.20 -12.65
C VAL A 359 18.87 4.55 -12.48
N HIS A 360 19.40 4.37 -11.26
CA HIS A 360 20.83 4.48 -11.05
C HIS A 360 21.54 3.40 -11.88
N ARG A 361 22.41 3.86 -12.79
CA ARG A 361 23.10 3.01 -13.75
C ARG A 361 24.60 3.20 -13.57
N ASP A 362 25.24 2.20 -12.99
CA ASP A 362 26.68 2.19 -12.71
C ASP A 362 27.44 1.46 -13.83
N PHE A 363 28.34 2.18 -14.49
CA PHE A 363 29.12 1.66 -15.62
C PHE A 363 30.18 0.63 -15.21
N LYS A 364 30.50 0.53 -13.91
CA LYS A 364 31.39 -0.50 -13.37
C LYS A 364 30.93 -1.91 -13.73
N TYR A 365 29.62 -2.12 -13.88
CA TYR A 365 29.03 -3.41 -14.22
C TYR A 365 28.56 -3.49 -15.68
N GLU A 366 28.94 -2.53 -16.52
CA GLU A 366 28.54 -2.46 -17.91
C GLU A 366 29.73 -2.46 -18.85
N LEU A 367 29.48 -2.80 -20.12
CA LEU A 367 30.46 -2.80 -21.20
C LEU A 367 30.37 -1.58 -22.12
N ASN A 368 29.39 -0.71 -21.90
CA ASN A 368 29.13 0.47 -22.71
C ASN A 368 29.09 1.70 -21.79
N ALA A 369 29.77 2.77 -22.18
CA ALA A 369 29.69 4.06 -21.53
C ALA A 369 29.43 5.17 -22.56
N PRO A 370 28.92 6.34 -22.13
CA PRO A 370 28.88 7.52 -22.96
C PRO A 370 30.28 8.00 -23.37
N ILE A 371 30.34 8.76 -24.46
CA ILE A 371 31.55 9.47 -24.88
C ILE A 371 32.03 10.37 -23.74
N GLY A 372 33.34 10.34 -23.46
CA GLY A 372 33.98 11.05 -22.34
C GLY A 372 34.15 10.20 -21.07
N ARG A 373 33.33 9.15 -20.88
CA ARG A 373 33.38 8.24 -19.71
C ARG A 373 33.87 6.83 -20.06
N GLU A 374 34.64 6.71 -21.13
CA GLU A 374 35.12 5.43 -21.69
C GLU A 374 35.92 4.58 -20.68
N LYS A 375 36.59 5.21 -19.71
CA LYS A 375 37.43 4.52 -18.71
C LYS A 375 36.65 3.92 -17.54
N GLU A 376 35.36 4.24 -17.41
CA GLU A 376 34.53 3.83 -16.27
C GLU A 376 33.81 2.49 -16.51
N VAL A 377 33.87 1.98 -17.74
CA VAL A 377 33.37 0.65 -18.12
C VAL A 377 34.04 -0.43 -17.27
N GLN A 378 33.32 -1.54 -17.00
CA GLN A 378 33.84 -2.70 -16.27
C GLN A 378 35.29 -3.01 -16.70
N PRO A 379 36.28 -3.12 -15.81
CA PRO A 379 37.67 -3.31 -16.22
C PRO A 379 37.92 -4.73 -16.77
N GLY A 380 39.00 -4.91 -17.53
CA GLY A 380 39.47 -6.22 -17.96
C GLY A 380 40.98 -6.23 -18.15
N VAL A 381 41.60 -7.37 -17.87
CA VAL A 381 43.05 -7.55 -17.99
C VAL A 381 43.41 -7.70 -19.47
N ASN A 382 44.48 -7.02 -19.90
CA ASN A 382 45.01 -7.08 -21.27
C ASN A 382 43.96 -6.74 -22.35
N ARG A 383 43.13 -5.72 -22.11
CA ARG A 383 42.16 -5.25 -23.11
C ARG A 383 42.86 -4.57 -24.27
N VAL A 384 42.72 -5.15 -25.46
CA VAL A 384 43.18 -4.59 -26.73
C VAL A 384 41.96 -4.37 -27.63
N VAL A 385 41.74 -3.13 -28.06
CA VAL A 385 40.71 -2.78 -29.04
C VAL A 385 41.19 -3.27 -30.41
N GLN A 386 40.46 -4.21 -31.02
CA GLN A 386 40.82 -4.77 -32.32
C GLN A 386 40.28 -3.91 -33.48
N ASP A 387 38.96 -3.92 -33.67
CA ASP A 387 38.23 -3.18 -34.68
C ASP A 387 36.78 -2.94 -34.20
N MET A 388 35.97 -2.22 -34.98
CA MET A 388 34.56 -1.98 -34.69
C MET A 388 33.63 -3.19 -34.95
N GLY A 389 34.18 -4.39 -35.21
CA GLY A 389 33.39 -5.60 -35.45
C GLY A 389 32.61 -5.62 -36.77
N ASN A 390 33.11 -4.98 -37.84
CA ASN A 390 32.42 -4.91 -39.12
C ASN A 390 32.17 -6.32 -39.71
N PRO A 391 30.91 -6.73 -40.00
CA PRO A 391 30.59 -8.08 -40.47
C PRO A 391 31.24 -8.42 -41.82
N TYR A 392 31.57 -7.42 -42.65
CA TYR A 392 32.16 -7.62 -43.98
C TYR A 392 33.67 -7.91 -43.95
N ARG A 393 34.34 -7.80 -42.79
CA ARG A 393 35.79 -8.11 -42.67
C ARG A 393 36.15 -9.55 -43.04
N ARG A 394 35.18 -10.47 -42.90
CA ARG A 394 35.31 -11.89 -43.25
C ARG A 394 35.16 -12.17 -44.75
N SER A 395 34.67 -11.20 -45.52
CA SER A 395 34.54 -11.34 -46.96
C SER A 395 35.88 -11.07 -47.68
N GLY A 396 35.84 -11.01 -49.01
CA GLY A 396 37.04 -10.91 -49.85
C GLY A 396 37.87 -9.64 -49.63
N LEU A 397 39.06 -9.64 -50.24
CA LEU A 397 40.04 -8.55 -50.18
C LEU A 397 39.47 -7.17 -50.55
N ARG A 398 38.54 -7.12 -51.51
CA ARG A 398 37.91 -5.87 -51.94
C ARG A 398 37.13 -5.21 -50.81
N SER A 399 36.32 -5.98 -50.09
CA SER A 399 35.57 -5.47 -48.93
C SER A 399 36.50 -5.01 -47.83
N ARG A 400 37.60 -5.74 -47.57
CA ARG A 400 38.63 -5.32 -46.60
C ARG A 400 39.28 -3.99 -46.97
N ARG A 401 39.51 -3.72 -48.25
CA ARG A 401 40.03 -2.42 -48.71
C ARG A 401 39.02 -1.29 -48.49
N MET A 402 37.72 -1.55 -48.65
CA MET A 402 36.68 -0.54 -48.45
C MET A 402 36.52 -0.10 -46.99
N LEU A 403 36.86 -0.97 -46.03
CA LEU A 403 36.72 -0.71 -44.59
C LEU A 403 38.01 -0.22 -43.91
N ARG A 404 39.07 0.04 -44.68
CA ARG A 404 40.42 0.33 -44.18
C ARG A 404 40.51 1.54 -43.24
N ASP A 405 39.78 2.62 -43.55
CA ASP A 405 39.90 3.90 -42.82
C ASP A 405 38.83 4.08 -41.73
N ALA A 406 37.86 3.17 -41.66
CA ALA A 406 36.72 3.29 -40.75
C ALA A 406 37.15 3.35 -39.27
N GLU A 407 38.12 2.53 -38.88
CA GLU A 407 38.66 2.47 -37.51
C GLU A 407 39.32 3.79 -37.11
N LYS A 408 40.20 4.31 -37.98
CA LYS A 408 40.93 5.56 -37.73
C LYS A 408 39.97 6.75 -37.64
N ASN A 409 38.90 6.75 -38.44
CA ASN A 409 37.87 7.78 -38.38
C ASN A 409 37.06 7.70 -37.09
N PHE A 410 36.72 6.49 -36.63
CA PHE A 410 36.01 6.29 -35.37
C PHE A 410 36.85 6.67 -34.14
N GLU A 411 38.13 6.31 -34.15
CA GLU A 411 39.08 6.70 -33.10
C GLU A 411 39.23 8.23 -33.02
N LYS A 412 39.32 8.91 -34.17
CA LYS A 412 39.32 10.39 -34.23
C LYS A 412 38.03 10.99 -33.68
N TYR A 413 36.88 10.40 -34.02
CA TYR A 413 35.58 10.86 -33.54
C TYR A 413 35.46 10.78 -32.02
N ILE A 414 35.83 9.65 -31.42
CA ILE A 414 35.81 9.49 -29.95
C ILE A 414 36.79 10.46 -29.30
N ARG A 415 38.01 10.60 -29.84
CA ARG A 415 39.01 11.51 -29.29
C ARG A 415 38.59 12.98 -29.36
N ALA A 416 38.08 13.45 -30.50
CA ALA A 416 37.67 14.86 -30.66
C ALA A 416 36.59 15.24 -29.64
N ASN A 417 35.58 14.39 -29.49
CA ASN A 417 34.44 14.66 -28.61
C ASN A 417 34.74 14.41 -27.12
N ALA A 418 35.85 13.74 -26.80
CA ALA A 418 36.29 13.53 -25.42
C ALA A 418 36.98 14.76 -24.80
N PHE A 419 37.37 15.76 -25.60
CA PHE A 419 38.03 16.99 -25.12
C PHE A 419 37.13 18.25 -25.16
N GLU A 420 35.95 18.17 -25.78
CA GLU A 420 34.97 19.27 -25.85
C GLU A 420 33.89 19.22 -24.75
N ALA A 421 33.90 18.19 -23.89
CA ALA A 421 33.03 18.03 -22.72
C ALA A 421 33.88 18.04 -21.44
#